data_AF-A0AAU6EEY3-F1
#
_entry.id   AF-A0AAU6EEY3-F1
#
_cell.length_a   1.000
_cell.length_b   1.000
_cell.length_c   1.000
_cell.angle_alpha   90.00
_cell.angle_beta   90.00
_cell.angle_gamma   90.00
#
_symmetry.space_group_name_H-M   'P 1'
#
loop_
_entity.id
_entity.type
_entity.pdbx_description
1 polymer ?
#
loop_
_entity_poly.entity_id
_entity_poly.type
_entity_poly.pdbx_seq_one_letter_code
_entity_poly.pdbx_strand_id
1 'polypeptide(L)'
;MLASTLALDYARFGRPADAHAMLYHAQEVQSGETSSPGGPLSCAPERALSYWADAYLVLSDPGRAMEMADRSVEISQGKSERTRNLGTERMTMLHVVRAHIDTGALDGAAEALAPVLETPLEARATPLLLQLGQIASRIPAAFQGGGEGRAIRETISAFSDESRPHTER
;
A
#
# COMPACT_ATOMS: atom_id res chain seq x y z
N MET A 1 -12.61 -10.98 -3.04
CA MET A 1 -11.20 -11.07 -3.50
C MET A 1 -11.08 -10.82 -5.00
N LEU A 2 -11.70 -11.65 -5.86
CA LEU A 2 -11.55 -11.54 -7.32
C LEU A 2 -11.90 -10.16 -7.89
N ALA A 3 -13.01 -9.56 -7.46
CA ALA A 3 -13.39 -8.22 -7.90
C ALA A 3 -12.37 -7.13 -7.46
N SER A 4 -11.82 -7.23 -6.24
CA SER A 4 -10.79 -6.29 -5.75
C SER A 4 -9.49 -6.39 -6.55
N THR A 5 -9.05 -7.61 -6.90
CA THR A 5 -7.84 -7.80 -7.71
C THR A 5 -8.08 -7.41 -9.17
N LEU A 6 -9.24 -7.74 -9.75
CA LEU A 6 -9.62 -7.33 -11.10
C LEU A 6 -9.71 -5.81 -11.25
N ALA A 7 -10.23 -5.11 -10.24
CA ALA A 7 -10.23 -3.65 -10.21
C ALA A 7 -8.81 -3.07 -10.37
N LEU A 8 -7.86 -3.59 -9.58
CA LEU A 8 -6.47 -3.16 -9.64
C LEU A 8 -5.82 -3.50 -10.99
N ASP A 9 -6.08 -4.69 -11.53
CA ASP A 9 -5.56 -5.09 -12.84
C ASP A 9 -6.10 -4.17 -13.95
N TYR A 10 -7.41 -3.90 -13.97
CA TYR A 10 -7.99 -2.94 -14.92
C TYR A 10 -7.40 -1.54 -14.78
N ALA A 11 -7.18 -1.06 -13.55
CA ALA A 11 -6.52 0.22 -13.32
C ALA A 11 -5.11 0.22 -13.93
N ARG A 12 -4.32 -0.82 -13.69
CA ARG A 12 -2.95 -0.96 -14.22
C ARG A 12 -2.89 -1.09 -15.74
N PHE A 13 -3.93 -1.67 -16.36
CA PHE A 13 -4.06 -1.74 -17.81
C PHE A 13 -4.66 -0.48 -18.46
N GLY A 14 -4.88 0.60 -17.70
CA GLY A 14 -5.41 1.85 -18.24
C GLY A 14 -6.89 1.75 -18.63
N ARG A 15 -7.66 0.90 -17.95
CA ARG A 15 -9.11 0.71 -18.13
C ARG A 15 -9.89 1.27 -16.93
N PRO A 16 -9.95 2.62 -16.77
CA PRO A 16 -10.48 3.24 -15.55
C PRO A 16 -11.97 2.97 -15.35
N ALA A 17 -12.77 2.91 -16.42
CA ALA A 17 -14.19 2.62 -16.31
C ALA A 17 -14.45 1.20 -15.76
N ASP A 18 -13.73 0.20 -16.26
CA ASP A 18 -13.83 -1.19 -15.79
C ASP A 18 -13.30 -1.33 -14.37
N ALA A 19 -12.22 -0.62 -14.04
CA ALA A 19 -11.68 -0.57 -12.69
C ALA A 19 -12.71 -0.04 -11.68
N HIS A 20 -13.37 1.08 -11.99
CA HIS A 20 -14.43 1.65 -11.15
C HIS A 20 -15.64 0.71 -11.02
N ALA A 21 -16.07 0.08 -12.11
CA ALA A 21 -17.15 -0.90 -12.07
C ALA A 21 -16.82 -2.08 -11.14
N MET A 22 -15.58 -2.58 -11.20
CA MET A 22 -15.13 -3.67 -10.32
C MET A 22 -14.92 -3.22 -8.87
N LEU A 23 -14.47 -1.99 -8.63
CA LEU A 23 -14.40 -1.41 -7.28
C LEU A 23 -15.80 -1.34 -6.66
N TYR A 24 -16.77 -0.80 -7.40
CA TYR A 24 -18.16 -0.73 -6.96
C TYR A 24 -18.71 -2.12 -6.62
N HIS A 25 -18.55 -3.09 -7.54
CA HIS A 25 -18.98 -4.47 -7.29
C HIS A 25 -18.27 -5.11 -6.08
N ALA A 26 -16.97 -4.88 -5.92
CA ALA A 26 -16.22 -5.41 -4.77
C ALA A 26 -16.72 -4.85 -3.44
N GLN A 27 -17.05 -3.56 -3.41
CA GLN A 27 -17.56 -2.85 -2.23
C GLN A 27 -18.97 -3.31 -1.87
N GLU A 28 -19.87 -3.44 -2.85
CA GLU A 28 -21.23 -3.96 -2.66
C GLU A 28 -21.22 -5.37 -2.04
N VAL A 29 -20.40 -6.27 -2.59
CA VAL A 29 -20.26 -7.65 -2.07
C VAL A 29 -19.72 -7.65 -0.64
N GLN A 30 -18.83 -6.70 -0.29
CA GLN A 30 -18.26 -6.61 1.06
C GLN A 30 -19.25 -6.01 2.07
N SER A 31 -20.14 -5.11 1.63
CA SER A 31 -21.21 -4.53 2.47
C SER A 31 -22.38 -5.48 2.68
N GLY A 32 -22.60 -6.43 1.77
CA GLY A 32 -23.59 -7.48 1.97
C GLY A 32 -23.16 -8.42 3.11
N GLU A 33 -23.96 -8.48 4.18
CA GLU A 33 -23.81 -9.44 5.27
C GLU A 33 -23.89 -10.87 4.73
N THR A 34 -22.76 -11.44 4.33
CA THR A 34 -22.63 -12.86 4.09
C THR A 34 -21.35 -13.31 4.78
N SER A 35 -21.49 -14.23 5.75
CA SER A 35 -20.38 -15.06 6.18
C SER A 35 -19.74 -15.64 4.92
N SER A 36 -18.60 -15.09 4.52
CA SER A 36 -17.97 -15.46 3.26
C SER A 36 -17.75 -16.97 3.25
N PRO A 37 -18.34 -17.74 2.31
CA PRO A 37 -18.21 -19.19 2.27
C PRO A 37 -16.77 -19.66 2.02
N GLY A 38 -15.84 -18.75 1.73
CA GLY A 38 -14.43 -19.04 1.48
C GLY A 38 -13.54 -19.27 2.71
N GLY A 39 -14.00 -19.06 3.95
CA GLY A 39 -13.17 -19.29 5.14
C GLY A 39 -11.81 -18.57 5.08
N PRO A 40 -10.67 -19.25 5.32
CA PRO A 40 -9.31 -18.66 5.18
C PRO A 40 -8.95 -18.15 3.77
N LEU A 41 -9.69 -18.58 2.74
CA LEU A 41 -9.53 -18.10 1.35
C LEU A 41 -10.36 -16.84 1.07
N SER A 42 -11.15 -16.38 2.06
CA SER A 42 -11.81 -15.08 1.98
C SER A 42 -10.78 -13.94 2.06
N CYS A 43 -11.05 -12.87 1.33
CA CYS A 43 -10.26 -11.65 1.48
C CYS A 43 -10.72 -10.97 2.76
N ALA A 44 -9.86 -10.99 3.79
CA ALA A 44 -10.14 -10.25 5.01
C ALA A 44 -10.37 -8.76 4.68
N PRO A 45 -11.27 -8.05 5.38
CA PRO A 45 -11.69 -6.69 5.03
C PRO A 45 -10.51 -5.72 4.85
N GLU A 46 -9.51 -5.79 5.73
CA GLU A 46 -8.30 -4.97 5.65
C GLU A 46 -7.52 -5.22 4.35
N ARG A 47 -7.48 -6.45 3.87
CA ARG A 47 -6.78 -6.78 2.62
C ARG A 47 -7.57 -6.28 1.41
N ALA A 48 -8.89 -6.36 1.43
CA ALA A 48 -9.73 -5.82 0.37
C ALA A 48 -9.54 -4.30 0.26
N LEU A 49 -9.58 -3.60 1.39
CA LEU A 49 -9.31 -2.17 1.49
C LEU A 49 -7.90 -1.79 0.99
N SER A 50 -6.88 -2.59 1.33
CA SER A 50 -5.52 -2.41 0.81
C SER A 50 -5.46 -2.48 -0.72
N TYR A 51 -6.15 -3.44 -1.34
CA TYR A 51 -6.23 -3.53 -2.81
C TYR A 51 -6.96 -2.34 -3.43
N TRP A 52 -8.04 -1.87 -2.80
CA TRP A 52 -8.78 -0.72 -3.30
C TRP A 52 -7.97 0.56 -3.18
N ALA A 53 -7.18 0.71 -2.12
CA ALA A 53 -6.24 1.83 -1.98
C ALA A 53 -5.24 1.87 -3.15
N ASP A 54 -4.59 0.75 -3.49
CA ASP A 54 -3.66 0.70 -4.63
C ASP A 54 -4.38 1.01 -5.95
N ALA A 55 -5.59 0.46 -6.15
CA ALA A 55 -6.38 0.74 -7.35
C ALA A 55 -6.67 2.24 -7.50
N TYR A 56 -7.10 2.91 -6.41
CA TYR A 56 -7.33 4.35 -6.44
C TYR A 56 -6.05 5.16 -6.68
N LEU A 57 -4.89 4.74 -6.16
CA LEU A 57 -3.62 5.40 -6.48
C LEU A 57 -3.24 5.27 -7.95
N VAL A 58 -3.50 4.10 -8.56
CA VAL A 58 -3.28 3.90 -10.00
C VAL A 58 -4.25 4.74 -10.84
N LEU A 59 -5.47 4.96 -10.34
CA LEU A 59 -6.48 5.83 -10.94
C LEU A 59 -6.28 7.33 -10.64
N SER A 60 -5.16 7.70 -10.00
CA SER A 60 -4.84 9.08 -9.62
C SER A 60 -5.88 9.74 -8.70
N ASP A 61 -6.47 8.95 -7.79
CA ASP A 61 -7.36 9.41 -6.72
C ASP A 61 -6.73 9.15 -5.34
N PRO A 62 -5.74 9.98 -4.93
CA PRO A 62 -5.05 9.79 -3.65
C PRO A 62 -5.97 10.00 -2.44
N GLY A 63 -7.05 10.79 -2.57
CA GLY A 63 -8.00 11.03 -1.49
C GLY A 63 -8.77 9.76 -1.13
N ARG A 64 -9.38 9.09 -2.12
CA ARG A 64 -10.02 7.78 -1.88
C ARG A 64 -9.02 6.71 -1.48
N ALA A 65 -7.80 6.76 -2.01
CA ALA A 65 -6.76 5.82 -1.61
C ALA A 65 -6.44 5.91 -0.12
N MET A 66 -6.28 7.13 0.41
CA MET A 66 -6.07 7.36 1.85
C MET A 66 -7.24 6.86 2.68
N GLU A 67 -8.49 7.18 2.29
CA GLU A 67 -9.67 6.69 3.02
C GLU A 67 -9.70 5.15 3.14
N MET A 68 -9.40 4.45 2.05
CA MET A 68 -9.35 2.98 2.07
C MET A 68 -8.16 2.47 2.89
N ALA A 69 -7.00 3.12 2.78
CA ALA A 69 -5.80 2.72 3.48
C ALA A 69 -5.94 2.90 5.01
N ASP A 70 -6.46 4.04 5.46
CA ASP A 70 -6.67 4.33 6.88
C ASP A 70 -7.62 3.32 7.51
N ARG A 71 -8.75 3.03 6.84
CA ARG A 71 -9.69 1.99 7.28
C ARG A 71 -9.05 0.60 7.33
N SER A 72 -8.18 0.28 6.37
CA SER A 72 -7.44 -0.99 6.38
C SER A 72 -6.50 -1.08 7.58
N VAL A 73 -5.77 0.00 7.90
CA VAL A 73 -4.84 0.04 9.03
C VAL A 73 -5.61 -0.04 10.35
N GLU A 74 -6.70 0.71 10.50
CA GLU A 74 -7.56 0.68 11.69
C GLU A 74 -8.10 -0.73 11.97
N ILE A 75 -8.64 -1.40 10.94
CA ILE A 75 -9.13 -2.78 11.08
C ILE A 75 -7.99 -3.74 11.45
N SER A 76 -6.80 -3.57 10.86
CA SER A 76 -5.65 -4.41 11.20
C SER A 76 -5.21 -4.19 12.65
N GLN A 77 -5.07 -2.94 13.09
CA GLN A 77 -4.61 -2.59 14.43
C GLN A 77 -5.62 -2.97 15.53
N GLY A 78 -6.92 -3.01 15.21
CA GLY A 78 -7.95 -3.51 16.13
C GLY A 78 -7.92 -5.02 16.38
N LYS A 79 -7.13 -5.80 15.62
CA LYS A 79 -6.99 -7.25 15.79
C LYS A 79 -5.94 -7.61 16.84
N SER A 80 -6.10 -8.78 17.46
CA SER A 80 -5.07 -9.36 18.31
C SER A 80 -3.83 -9.72 17.49
N GLU A 81 -2.64 -9.68 18.10
CA GLU A 81 -1.36 -9.98 17.43
C GLU A 81 -1.38 -11.29 16.63
N ARG A 82 -2.02 -12.34 17.17
CA ARG A 82 -2.13 -13.66 16.53
C ARG A 82 -2.94 -13.64 15.23
N THR A 83 -3.80 -12.65 15.03
CA THR A 83 -4.70 -12.54 13.86
C THR A 83 -4.37 -11.35 12.97
N ARG A 84 -3.38 -10.52 13.36
CA ARG A 84 -2.88 -9.40 12.57
C ARG A 84 -2.11 -9.87 11.34
N ASN A 85 -2.44 -9.29 10.19
CA ASN A 85 -1.70 -9.51 8.96
C ASN A 85 -0.69 -8.38 8.74
N LEU A 86 0.46 -8.48 9.41
CA LEU A 86 1.50 -7.44 9.37
C LEU A 86 2.05 -7.18 7.95
N GLY A 87 2.00 -8.17 7.06
CA GLY A 87 2.39 -7.98 5.65
C GLY A 87 1.40 -7.07 4.90
N THR A 88 0.10 -7.31 5.06
CA THR A 88 -0.95 -6.45 4.48
C THR A 88 -0.87 -5.05 5.08
N GLU A 89 -0.68 -4.94 6.39
CA GLU A 89 -0.58 -3.66 7.07
C GLU A 89 0.57 -2.79 6.55
N ARG A 90 1.78 -3.35 6.44
CA ARG A 90 2.94 -2.64 5.88
C ARG A 90 2.73 -2.22 4.43
N MET A 91 2.13 -3.08 3.61
CA MET A 91 1.79 -2.73 2.23
C MET A 91 0.76 -1.59 2.17
N THR A 92 -0.25 -1.61 3.04
CA THR A 92 -1.21 -0.51 3.15
C THR A 92 -0.54 0.80 3.59
N MET A 93 0.38 0.74 4.56
CA MET A 93 1.14 1.94 4.96
C MET A 93 1.94 2.51 3.79
N LEU A 94 2.52 1.67 2.91
CA LEU A 94 3.16 2.15 1.69
C LEU A 94 2.19 2.80 0.69
N HIS A 95 0.91 2.42 0.69
CA HIS A 95 -0.11 3.13 -0.08
C HIS A 95 -0.34 4.55 0.48
N VAL A 96 -0.35 4.73 1.81
CA VAL A 96 -0.43 6.04 2.46
C VAL A 96 0.79 6.90 2.10
N VAL A 97 2.00 6.35 2.19
CA VAL A 97 3.24 7.03 1.77
C VAL A 97 3.16 7.49 0.32
N ARG A 98 2.68 6.61 -0.58
CA ARG A 98 2.50 6.96 -1.99
C ARG A 98 1.45 8.06 -2.18
N ALA A 99 0.32 8.01 -1.49
CA ALA A 99 -0.71 9.05 -1.58
C ALA A 99 -0.17 10.43 -1.17
N HIS A 100 0.62 10.48 -0.10
CA HIS A 100 1.29 11.71 0.33
C HIS A 100 2.29 12.23 -0.72
N ILE A 101 3.08 11.36 -1.34
CA ILE A 101 4.00 11.75 -2.41
C ILE A 101 3.23 12.27 -3.64
N ASP A 102 2.17 11.58 -4.05
CA ASP A 102 1.35 11.94 -5.21
C ASP A 102 0.63 13.31 -4.99
N THR A 103 0.41 13.71 -3.73
CA THR A 103 -0.17 15.02 -3.35
C THR A 103 0.87 16.08 -2.97
N GLY A 104 2.16 15.73 -2.95
CA GLY A 104 3.26 16.64 -2.56
C GLY A 104 3.43 16.87 -1.05
N ALA A 105 2.73 16.12 -0.21
CA ALA A 105 2.79 16.19 1.25
C ALA A 105 3.97 15.36 1.82
N LEU A 106 5.21 15.82 1.60
CA LEU A 106 6.41 15.03 1.92
C LEU A 106 6.60 14.75 3.42
N ASP A 107 6.21 15.67 4.30
CA ASP A 107 6.23 15.43 5.75
C ASP A 107 5.35 14.24 6.14
N GLY A 108 4.10 14.22 5.64
CA GLY A 108 3.18 13.09 5.85
C GLY A 108 3.70 11.79 5.25
N ALA A 109 4.42 11.86 4.11
CA ALA A 109 5.07 10.68 3.53
C ALA A 109 6.17 10.13 4.45
N ALA A 110 6.99 11.00 5.06
CA ALA A 110 8.05 10.60 5.98
C ALA A 110 7.48 9.99 7.27
N GLU A 111 6.45 10.62 7.85
CA GLU A 111 5.76 10.10 9.04
C GLU A 111 5.14 8.72 8.79
N ALA A 112 4.44 8.55 7.66
CA ALA A 112 3.84 7.26 7.29
C ALA A 112 4.89 6.19 6.95
N LEU A 113 6.08 6.57 6.51
CA LEU A 113 7.17 5.65 6.15
C LEU A 113 7.88 5.09 7.39
N ALA A 114 8.02 5.87 8.46
CA ALA A 114 8.73 5.50 9.68
C ALA A 114 8.39 4.10 10.22
N PRO A 115 7.11 3.71 10.46
CA PRO A 115 6.78 2.38 10.98
C PRO A 115 7.11 1.24 10.01
N VAL A 116 7.17 1.50 8.70
CA VAL A 116 7.55 0.48 7.71
C VAL A 116 9.05 0.18 7.81
N LEU A 117 9.87 1.21 8.07
CA LEU A 117 11.32 1.09 8.21
C LEU A 117 11.74 0.35 9.49
N GLU A 118 10.84 0.21 10.46
CA GLU A 118 11.04 -0.62 11.66
C GLU A 118 10.87 -2.13 11.38
N THR A 119 10.53 -2.51 10.14
CA THR A 119 10.35 -3.92 9.78
C THR A 119 11.66 -4.72 9.98
N PRO A 120 11.66 -5.78 10.82
CA PRO A 120 12.83 -6.62 11.05
C PRO A 120 13.29 -7.27 9.74
N LEU A 121 14.61 -7.50 9.61
CA LEU A 121 15.25 -8.01 8.40
C LEU A 121 14.55 -9.28 7.85
N GLU A 122 14.18 -10.19 8.75
CA GLU A 122 13.54 -11.48 8.44
C GLU A 122 12.13 -11.31 7.85
N ALA A 123 11.50 -10.16 8.08
CA ALA A 123 10.16 -9.82 7.60
C ALA A 123 10.17 -8.89 6.37
N ARG A 124 11.34 -8.50 5.85
CA ARG A 124 11.48 -7.64 4.67
C ARG A 124 11.33 -8.42 3.36
N ALA A 125 10.11 -8.88 3.10
CA ALA A 125 9.81 -9.64 1.90
C ALA A 125 10.05 -8.82 0.61
N THR A 126 10.46 -9.47 -0.48
CA THR A 126 10.74 -8.83 -1.77
C THR A 126 9.65 -7.86 -2.26
N PRO A 127 8.34 -8.17 -2.15
CA PRO A 127 7.30 -7.21 -2.57
C PRO A 127 7.35 -5.87 -1.83
N LEU A 128 7.72 -5.86 -0.55
CA LEU A 128 7.89 -4.64 0.25
C LEU A 128 9.01 -3.77 -0.33
N LEU A 129 10.17 -4.39 -0.60
CA LEU A 129 11.35 -3.71 -1.14
C LEU A 129 11.09 -3.16 -2.55
N LEU A 130 10.39 -3.93 -3.39
CA LEU A 130 9.99 -3.47 -4.72
C LEU A 130 9.06 -2.25 -4.64
N GLN A 131 8.09 -2.26 -3.72
CA GLN A 131 7.16 -1.15 -3.56
C GLN A 131 7.88 0.11 -3.04
N LEU A 132 8.80 -0.04 -2.09
CA LEU A 132 9.66 1.05 -1.62
C LEU A 132 10.47 1.66 -2.77
N GLY A 133 11.06 0.83 -3.64
CA GLY A 133 11.77 1.30 -4.84
C GLY A 133 10.88 2.08 -5.81
N GLN A 134 9.64 1.63 -6.02
CA GLN A 134 8.67 2.36 -6.85
C GLN A 134 8.21 3.67 -6.20
N ILE A 135 8.16 3.74 -4.88
CA ILE A 135 7.86 4.98 -4.16
C ILE A 135 8.99 5.98 -4.34
N ALA A 136 10.25 5.53 -4.16
CA ALA A 136 11.42 6.39 -4.34
C ALA A 136 11.53 6.97 -5.76
N SER A 137 11.15 6.20 -6.79
CA SER A 137 11.19 6.66 -8.19
C SER A 137 10.07 7.66 -8.55
N ARG A 138 8.99 7.71 -7.76
CA ARG A 138 7.88 8.65 -7.97
C ARG A 138 8.16 10.04 -7.43
N ILE A 139 9.10 10.21 -6.50
CA ILE A 139 9.42 11.51 -5.89
C ILE A 139 9.93 12.47 -6.99
N PRO A 140 9.17 13.52 -7.35
CA PRO A 140 9.48 14.34 -8.52
C PRO A 140 10.84 15.03 -8.47
N ALA A 141 11.43 15.25 -9.64
CA ALA A 141 12.71 15.98 -9.80
C ALA A 141 12.68 17.37 -9.14
N ALA A 142 11.53 18.05 -9.18
CA ALA A 142 11.34 19.36 -8.57
C ALA A 142 11.55 19.36 -7.04
N PHE A 143 11.26 18.24 -6.37
CA PHE A 143 11.50 18.05 -4.94
C PHE A 143 12.90 17.50 -4.63
N GLN A 144 13.79 17.36 -5.62
CA GLN A 144 15.18 16.94 -5.41
C GLN A 144 16.11 18.05 -4.92
N GLY A 145 15.68 19.31 -5.09
CA GLY A 145 16.31 20.48 -4.48
C GLY A 145 15.88 20.69 -3.02
N GLY A 146 14.73 20.14 -2.62
CA GLY A 146 14.26 20.13 -1.23
C GLY A 146 14.93 19.01 -0.43
N GLY A 147 15.26 19.28 0.85
CA GLY A 147 15.93 18.32 1.73
C GLY A 147 15.08 17.06 1.99
N GLU A 148 13.77 17.21 2.13
CA GLU A 148 12.84 16.13 2.50
C GLU A 148 12.72 15.03 1.44
N GLY A 149 12.49 15.39 0.17
CA GLY A 149 12.36 14.41 -0.91
C GLY A 149 13.66 13.62 -1.15
N ARG A 150 14.80 14.23 -0.85
CA ARG A 150 16.10 13.55 -0.85
C ARG A 150 16.23 12.61 0.35
N ALA A 151 15.92 13.09 1.55
CA ALA A 151 15.98 12.30 2.77
C ALA A 151 15.14 11.02 2.66
N ILE A 152 13.90 11.11 2.17
CA ILE A 152 13.04 9.93 1.97
C ILE A 152 13.71 8.89 1.04
N ARG A 153 14.29 9.32 -0.09
CA ARG A 153 15.00 8.40 -1.00
C ARG A 153 16.22 7.76 -0.36
N GLU A 154 17.01 8.55 0.36
CA GLU A 154 18.21 8.06 1.05
C GLU A 154 17.86 7.02 2.11
N THR A 155 16.82 7.28 2.90
CA THR A 155 16.31 6.33 3.90
C THR A 155 15.80 5.04 3.26
N ILE A 156 15.04 5.12 2.15
CA ILE A 156 14.59 3.94 1.40
C ILE A 156 15.78 3.14 0.84
N SER A 157 16.80 3.83 0.31
CA SER A 157 18.01 3.17 -0.22
C SER A 157 18.75 2.43 0.89
N ALA A 158 19.01 3.09 2.03
CA ALA A 158 19.70 2.50 3.16
C ALA A 158 18.99 1.24 3.68
N PHE A 159 17.66 1.32 3.83
CA PHE A 159 16.84 0.18 4.23
C PHE A 159 16.91 -0.98 3.22
N SER A 160 16.89 -0.68 1.93
CA SER A 160 16.97 -1.68 0.86
C SER A 160 18.35 -2.34 0.79
N ASP A 161 19.42 -1.57 0.97
CA ASP A 161 20.81 -2.04 0.95
C ASP A 161 21.14 -2.93 2.16
N GLU A 162 20.61 -2.60 3.34
CA GLU A 162 20.67 -3.45 4.53
C GLU A 162 19.95 -4.78 4.31
N SER A 163 18.90 -4.78 3.49
CA SER A 163 18.08 -5.96 3.20
C SER A 163 18.69 -6.91 2.17
N ARG A 164 19.80 -6.53 1.51
CA ARG A 164 20.46 -7.40 0.53
C ARG A 164 21.20 -8.56 1.22
N PRO A 165 21.14 -9.79 0.68
CA PRO A 165 21.90 -10.91 1.22
C PRO A 165 23.40 -10.59 1.22
N HIS A 166 24.12 -11.04 2.26
CA HIS A 166 25.57 -10.82 2.41
C HIS A 166 26.44 -11.48 1.30
N THR A 167 25.84 -12.22 0.38
CA THR A 167 26.53 -12.94 -0.70
C THR A 167 26.79 -12.08 -1.94
N GLU A 168 26.31 -10.84 -1.99
CA GLU A 168 26.41 -9.93 -3.15
C GLU A 168 27.07 -8.57 -2.83
N ARG A 169 27.83 -8.46 -1.72
CA ARG A 169 28.61 -7.25 -1.39
C ARG A 169 30.07 -7.37 -1.82
#